data_AF-A0A7K5M3D6-F1
#
_entry.id   AF-A0A7K5M3D6-F1
#
_cell.length_a   1.000
_cell.length_b   1.000
_cell.length_c   1.000
_cell.angle_alpha   90.00
_cell.angle_beta   90.00
_cell.angle_gamma   90.00
#
_symmetry.space_group_name_H-M   'P 1'
#
loop_
_entity.id
_entity.type
_entity.pdbx_description
1 polymer ?
#
loop_
_entity_poly.entity_id
_entity_poly.type
_entity_poly.pdbx_seq_one_letter_code
_entity_poly.pdbx_strand_id
1 'polypeptide(L)'
;ILGEHLRICPQGYTCCTSEMEENFANKSRSEFEAMMKEAGRAVQATLTAQHRSFDSYFQDLLNKSEKALHDAFPSLYGELYTQNAKVFKDLYSELRRYYRSSNINLEEALNEFWTRLLERLFKLLNPQYHITDEYLDCMVKHAEQHKPFGEVPRELKLKATRAFIAARSYAQGFLVGSDVVRKVSQVSLSQECTRAIMKLMYCPHCRGMASVRPCNNYCLNVVKGCLANQADLSTEWKYLMDSLMGVADRIDGPYNVDTVIGTIHMRIAEAISNLQENKDSITSKVFQGCGNPKISTKGSSSEDKKRRGKVTLEAKSSAQALEMLVLDAKGNLTALKTYWITLPSSLCSKKVMASSVSDDKCWNGMTKGSYLPEVMGDGLANQINNPEVEVDITKPDMTIRQQIMQLKIMTNRLGNANIGNDVDFQDTSE
;
A
#
# COMPACT_ATOMS: atom_id res chain seq x y z
N ILE A 1 -5.28 -38.52 42.38
CA ILE A 1 -6.66 -38.42 42.95
C ILE A 1 -7.68 -38.87 41.92
N LEU A 2 -8.90 -39.21 42.32
CA LEU A 2 -10.02 -39.36 41.37
C LEU A 2 -10.36 -37.99 40.78
N GLY A 3 -10.60 -37.93 39.47
CA GLY A 3 -10.76 -36.67 38.70
C GLY A 3 -12.21 -36.32 38.36
N GLU A 4 -13.17 -36.63 39.22
CA GLU A 4 -14.60 -36.32 38.99
C GLU A 4 -14.88 -34.81 38.95
N HIS A 5 -14.02 -34.01 39.58
CA HIS A 5 -14.08 -32.54 39.61
C HIS A 5 -13.60 -31.87 38.31
N LEU A 6 -12.98 -32.62 37.39
CA LEU A 6 -12.42 -32.07 36.16
C LEU A 6 -13.54 -31.61 35.22
N ARG A 7 -13.39 -30.40 34.68
CA ARG A 7 -14.35 -29.80 33.76
C ARG A 7 -13.89 -29.87 32.31
N ILE A 8 -12.58 -29.88 32.03
CA ILE A 8 -12.02 -29.83 30.67
C ILE A 8 -11.33 -31.14 30.32
N CYS A 9 -10.45 -31.62 31.20
CA CYS A 9 -9.72 -32.86 30.98
C CYS A 9 -10.65 -34.08 31.08
N PRO A 10 -10.37 -35.14 30.30
CA PRO A 10 -11.11 -36.39 30.43
C PRO A 10 -11.03 -36.93 31.85
N GLN A 11 -12.18 -37.24 32.43
CA GLN A 11 -12.30 -37.78 33.79
C GLN A 11 -11.53 -39.11 33.94
N GLY A 12 -11.02 -39.36 35.14
CA GLY A 12 -10.17 -40.52 35.46
C GLY A 12 -9.18 -40.18 36.56
N TYR A 13 -8.16 -41.03 36.77
CA TYR A 13 -7.08 -40.68 37.68
C TYR A 13 -6.30 -39.47 37.17
N THR A 14 -6.11 -38.49 38.05
CA THR A 14 -5.45 -37.23 37.71
C THR A 14 -4.48 -36.76 38.80
N CYS A 15 -3.49 -35.98 38.36
CA CYS A 15 -2.59 -35.20 39.19
C CYS A 15 -3.04 -33.74 39.38
N CYS A 16 -4.15 -33.30 38.75
CA CYS A 16 -4.63 -31.92 38.80
C CYS A 16 -5.86 -31.77 39.71
N THR A 17 -5.86 -30.71 40.53
CA THR A 17 -7.07 -30.19 41.19
C THR A 17 -7.87 -29.28 40.24
N SER A 18 -9.08 -28.86 40.62
CA SER A 18 -9.86 -27.89 39.85
C SER A 18 -9.13 -26.56 39.66
N GLU A 19 -8.44 -26.08 40.70
CA GLU A 19 -7.64 -24.86 40.64
C GLU A 19 -6.45 -25.01 39.67
N MET A 20 -5.78 -26.16 39.67
CA MET A 20 -4.72 -26.44 38.69
C MET A 20 -5.25 -26.48 37.26
N GLU A 21 -6.43 -27.07 37.04
CA GLU A 21 -7.07 -27.13 35.73
C GLU A 21 -7.43 -25.72 35.21
N GLU A 22 -7.98 -24.86 36.07
CA GLU A 22 -8.27 -23.46 35.74
C GLU A 22 -7.01 -22.66 35.44
N ASN A 23 -5.96 -22.81 36.27
CA ASN A 23 -4.67 -22.15 36.04
C ASN A 23 -4.03 -22.60 34.72
N PHE A 24 -4.11 -23.89 34.39
CA PHE A 24 -3.63 -24.40 33.10
C PHE A 24 -4.47 -23.89 31.92
N ALA A 25 -5.79 -23.73 32.07
CA ALA A 25 -6.63 -23.14 31.04
C ALA A 25 -6.25 -21.67 30.75
N ASN A 26 -6.03 -20.88 31.80
CA ASN A 26 -5.57 -19.48 31.66
C ASN A 26 -4.18 -19.40 31.05
N LYS A 27 -3.27 -20.29 31.48
CA LYS A 27 -1.92 -20.38 30.94
C LYS A 27 -1.92 -20.75 29.45
N SER A 28 -2.69 -21.78 29.08
CA SER A 28 -2.78 -22.26 27.71
C SER A 28 -3.36 -21.21 26.77
N ARG A 29 -4.39 -20.49 27.23
CA ARG A 29 -4.94 -19.34 26.52
C ARG A 29 -3.89 -18.26 26.27
N SER A 30 -3.19 -17.83 27.32
CA SER A 30 -2.18 -16.76 27.21
C SER A 30 -1.03 -17.16 26.28
N GLU A 31 -0.59 -18.41 26.31
CA GLU A 31 0.45 -18.91 25.41
C GLU A 31 -0.03 -18.95 23.96
N PHE A 32 -1.27 -19.41 23.72
CA PHE A 32 -1.85 -19.42 22.38
C PHE A 32 -2.03 -18.01 21.82
N GLU A 33 -2.57 -17.09 22.59
CA GLU A 33 -2.69 -15.68 22.19
C GLU A 33 -1.32 -15.04 21.91
N ALA A 34 -0.29 -15.39 22.69
CA ALA A 34 1.08 -14.90 22.45
C ALA A 34 1.65 -15.43 21.13
N MET A 35 1.46 -16.72 20.82
CA MET A 35 1.89 -17.30 19.55
C MET A 35 1.18 -16.68 18.35
N MET A 36 -0.13 -16.43 18.46
CA MET A 36 -0.91 -15.71 17.45
C MET A 36 -0.41 -14.29 17.21
N LYS A 37 -0.11 -13.55 18.28
CA LYS A 37 0.45 -12.20 18.20
C LYS A 37 1.82 -12.21 17.54
N GLU A 38 2.67 -13.18 17.86
CA GLU A 38 4.01 -13.26 17.29
C GLU A 38 3.99 -13.61 15.80
N ALA A 39 3.17 -14.58 15.40
CA ALA A 39 2.95 -14.88 13.99
C ALA A 39 2.44 -13.66 13.20
N GLY A 40 1.48 -12.93 13.78
CA GLY A 40 0.96 -11.69 13.19
C GLY A 40 1.99 -10.56 13.12
N ARG A 41 2.89 -10.44 14.10
CA ARG A 41 3.97 -9.43 14.11
C ARG A 41 4.97 -9.66 12.98
N ALA A 42 5.32 -10.91 12.69
CA ALA A 42 6.22 -11.22 11.57
C ALA A 42 5.64 -10.74 10.24
N VAL A 43 4.35 -10.99 9.99
CA VAL A 43 3.68 -10.51 8.78
C VAL A 43 3.58 -8.97 8.74
N GLN A 44 3.21 -8.34 9.86
CA GLN A 44 3.18 -6.88 9.97
C GLN A 44 4.55 -6.25 9.68
N ALA A 45 5.64 -6.84 10.19
CA ALA A 45 6.99 -6.37 9.96
C ALA A 45 7.34 -6.41 8.47
N THR A 46 7.04 -7.52 7.78
CA THR A 46 7.25 -7.64 6.33
C THR A 46 6.46 -6.59 5.54
N LEU A 47 5.15 -6.47 5.79
CA LEU A 47 4.31 -5.50 5.06
C LEU A 47 4.73 -4.05 5.33
N THR A 48 5.08 -3.73 6.58
CA THR A 48 5.54 -2.39 6.95
C THR A 48 6.91 -2.07 6.37
N ALA A 49 7.80 -3.06 6.28
CA ALA A 49 9.09 -2.89 5.60
C ALA A 49 8.90 -2.61 4.10
N GLN A 50 8.04 -3.38 3.42
CA GLN A 50 7.69 -3.14 2.01
C GLN A 50 7.11 -1.74 1.81
N HIS A 51 6.15 -1.34 2.65
CA HIS A 51 5.61 0.02 2.62
C HIS A 51 6.71 1.08 2.71
N ARG A 52 7.61 0.99 3.71
CA ARG A 52 8.70 1.97 3.91
C ARG A 52 9.65 2.02 2.72
N SER A 53 9.99 0.88 2.13
CA SER A 53 10.90 0.82 0.97
C SER A 53 10.29 1.55 -0.23
N PHE A 54 9.03 1.27 -0.58
CA PHE A 54 8.37 1.94 -1.71
C PHE A 54 8.04 3.41 -1.43
N ASP A 55 7.58 3.74 -0.22
CA ASP A 55 7.33 5.12 0.20
C ASP A 55 8.60 5.98 0.10
N SER A 56 9.70 5.49 0.65
CA SER A 56 11.00 6.17 0.55
C SER A 56 11.45 6.32 -0.90
N TYR A 57 11.27 5.29 -1.72
CA TYR A 57 11.66 5.30 -3.12
C TYR A 57 10.86 6.35 -3.93
N PHE A 58 9.53 6.40 -3.79
CA PHE A 58 8.69 7.36 -4.51
C PHE A 58 8.95 8.81 -4.06
N GLN A 59 9.16 9.03 -2.76
CA GLN A 59 9.53 10.35 -2.25
C GLN A 59 10.92 10.78 -2.75
N ASP A 60 11.88 9.87 -2.83
CA ASP A 60 13.21 10.13 -3.36
C ASP A 60 13.17 10.47 -4.88
N LEU A 61 12.33 9.81 -5.67
CA LEU A 61 12.10 10.17 -7.08
C LEU A 61 11.64 11.61 -7.24
N LEU A 62 10.66 12.04 -6.44
CA LEU A 62 10.18 13.44 -6.45
C LEU A 62 11.29 14.41 -6.07
N ASN A 63 12.04 14.10 -5.01
CA ASN A 63 13.11 14.96 -4.52
C ASN A 63 14.25 15.08 -5.54
N LYS A 64 14.62 13.98 -6.20
CA LYS A 64 15.63 13.97 -7.27
C LYS A 64 15.17 14.78 -8.48
N SER A 65 13.91 14.64 -8.88
CA SER A 65 13.34 15.40 -10.00
C SER A 65 13.27 16.90 -9.71
N GLU A 66 12.83 17.30 -8.50
CA GLU A 66 12.84 18.71 -8.06
C GLU A 66 14.27 19.27 -7.98
N LYS A 67 15.20 18.50 -7.43
CA LYS A 67 16.61 18.91 -7.34
C LYS A 67 17.23 19.08 -8.73
N ALA A 68 17.00 18.15 -9.65
CA ALA A 68 17.50 18.24 -11.03
C ALA A 68 16.96 19.50 -11.73
N LEU A 69 15.69 19.86 -11.48
CA LEU A 69 15.12 21.12 -11.94
C LEU A 69 15.90 22.31 -11.38
N HIS A 70 16.06 22.37 -10.06
CA HIS A 70 16.71 23.48 -9.37
C HIS A 70 18.19 23.65 -9.74
N ASP A 71 18.89 22.56 -10.04
CA ASP A 71 20.29 22.57 -10.44
C ASP A 71 20.46 23.01 -11.91
N ALA A 72 19.59 22.57 -12.83
CA ALA A 72 19.75 22.81 -14.27
C ALA A 72 19.10 24.11 -14.77
N PHE A 73 17.93 24.47 -14.23
CA PHE A 73 17.11 25.56 -14.77
C PHE A 73 17.73 26.96 -14.64
N PRO A 74 18.53 27.31 -13.60
CA PRO A 74 19.26 28.57 -13.56
C PRO A 74 20.17 28.76 -14.78
N SER A 75 20.87 27.70 -15.20
CA SER A 75 21.78 27.77 -16.35
C SER A 75 21.04 27.73 -17.69
N LEU A 76 19.89 27.06 -17.76
CA LEU A 76 19.12 26.93 -19.00
C LEU A 76 18.26 28.17 -19.29
N TYR A 77 17.69 28.77 -18.25
CA TYR A 77 16.64 29.79 -18.38
C TYR A 77 16.96 31.11 -17.67
N GLY A 78 18.01 31.19 -16.85
CA GLY A 78 18.46 32.43 -16.22
C GLY A 78 17.39 33.11 -15.36
N GLU A 79 17.10 34.38 -15.65
CA GLU A 79 16.09 35.17 -14.94
C GLU A 79 14.67 34.59 -15.04
N LEU A 80 14.34 33.92 -16.14
CA LEU A 80 13.04 33.25 -16.31
C LEU A 80 12.75 32.26 -15.18
N TYR A 81 13.77 31.52 -14.76
CA TYR A 81 13.65 30.58 -13.68
C TYR A 81 13.82 31.26 -12.31
N THR A 82 14.89 32.04 -12.12
CA THR A 82 15.23 32.56 -10.78
C THR A 82 14.16 33.49 -10.20
N GLN A 83 13.44 34.25 -11.03
CA GLN A 83 12.33 35.10 -10.58
C GLN A 83 11.03 34.32 -10.33
N ASN A 84 10.91 33.08 -10.83
CA ASN A 84 9.69 32.27 -10.78
C ASN A 84 9.89 30.92 -10.07
N ALA A 85 11.01 30.73 -9.37
CA ALA A 85 11.36 29.46 -8.72
C ALA A 85 10.26 28.95 -7.77
N LYS A 86 9.50 29.86 -7.16
CA LYS A 86 8.37 29.54 -6.29
C LYS A 86 7.29 28.71 -7.00
N VAL A 87 6.97 29.02 -8.27
CA VAL A 87 5.93 28.30 -9.04
C VAL A 87 6.26 26.81 -9.16
N PHE A 88 7.54 26.48 -9.39
CA PHE A 88 8.00 25.09 -9.47
C PHE A 88 8.02 24.42 -8.09
N LYS A 89 8.47 25.12 -7.06
CA LYS A 89 8.48 24.59 -5.68
C LYS A 89 7.07 24.28 -5.18
N ASP A 90 6.11 25.16 -5.46
CA ASP A 90 4.71 24.98 -5.10
C ASP A 90 4.12 23.75 -5.82
N LEU A 91 4.43 23.55 -7.12
CA LEU A 91 4.03 22.34 -7.85
C LEU A 91 4.55 21.06 -7.16
N TYR A 92 5.86 20.98 -6.86
CA TYR A 92 6.40 19.77 -6.21
C TYR A 92 5.87 19.56 -4.80
N SER A 93 5.52 20.64 -4.08
CA SER A 93 4.80 20.54 -2.82
C SER A 93 3.42 19.89 -3.01
N GLU A 94 2.66 20.32 -4.02
CA GLU A 94 1.36 19.74 -4.35
C GLU A 94 1.46 18.27 -4.77
N LEU A 95 2.46 17.91 -5.58
CA LEU A 95 2.71 16.52 -5.97
C LEU A 95 2.98 15.61 -4.76
N ARG A 96 3.78 16.07 -3.79
CA ARG A 96 4.01 15.35 -2.52
C ARG A 96 2.75 15.27 -1.68
N ARG A 97 1.95 16.33 -1.67
CA ARG A 97 0.71 16.41 -0.91
C ARG A 97 -0.33 15.42 -1.46
N TYR A 98 -0.48 15.33 -2.78
CA TYR A 98 -1.34 14.36 -3.46
C TYR A 98 -0.90 12.90 -3.24
N TYR A 99 0.41 12.65 -3.22
CA TYR A 99 0.94 11.33 -2.91
C TYR A 99 0.56 10.89 -1.47
N ARG A 100 0.66 11.80 -0.50
CA ARG A 100 0.36 11.52 0.92
C ARG A 100 -1.13 11.51 1.26
N SER A 101 -1.95 12.29 0.55
CA SER A 101 -3.37 12.50 0.87
C SER A 101 -4.24 12.49 -0.38
N SER A 102 -5.43 11.91 -0.27
CA SER A 102 -6.43 11.84 -1.35
C SER A 102 -7.26 13.11 -1.53
N ASN A 103 -7.14 14.11 -0.65
CA ASN A 103 -8.02 15.30 -0.66
C ASN A 103 -7.60 16.38 -1.66
N ILE A 104 -6.82 16.03 -2.68
CA ILE A 104 -6.23 16.99 -3.63
C ILE A 104 -6.55 16.53 -5.03
N ASN A 105 -7.03 17.45 -5.85
CA ASN A 105 -7.18 17.20 -7.26
C ASN A 105 -5.84 17.48 -7.97
N LEU A 106 -5.14 16.41 -8.35
CA LEU A 106 -3.87 16.54 -9.07
C LEU A 106 -4.03 17.22 -10.44
N GLU A 107 -5.17 17.00 -11.11
CA GLU A 107 -5.42 17.64 -12.40
C GLU A 107 -5.55 19.15 -12.25
N GLU A 108 -6.27 19.60 -11.23
CA GLU A 108 -6.41 21.01 -10.91
C GLU A 108 -5.06 21.64 -10.55
N ALA A 109 -4.26 20.99 -9.70
CA ALA A 109 -2.92 21.47 -9.33
C ALA A 109 -1.97 21.59 -10.54
N LEU A 110 -2.03 20.65 -11.48
CA LEU A 110 -1.26 20.71 -12.73
C LEU A 110 -1.76 21.83 -13.64
N ASN A 111 -3.08 21.98 -13.79
CA ASN A 111 -3.67 23.04 -14.60
C ASN A 111 -3.30 24.42 -14.04
N GLU A 112 -3.42 24.61 -12.73
CA GLU A 112 -3.04 25.86 -12.04
C GLU A 112 -1.55 26.16 -12.24
N PHE A 113 -0.67 25.16 -12.14
CA PHE A 113 0.75 25.32 -12.42
C PHE A 113 1.00 25.83 -13.84
N TRP A 114 0.39 25.22 -14.85
CA TRP A 114 0.58 25.61 -16.26
C TRP A 114 0.06 27.02 -16.54
N THR A 115 -1.10 27.38 -15.99
CA THR A 115 -1.67 28.72 -16.09
C THR A 115 -0.72 29.77 -15.50
N ARG A 116 -0.30 29.58 -14.24
CA ARG A 116 0.64 30.48 -13.56
C ARG A 116 1.98 30.57 -14.30
N LEU A 117 2.48 29.45 -14.84
CA LEU A 117 3.73 29.45 -15.59
C LEU A 117 3.60 30.24 -16.90
N LEU A 118 2.48 30.08 -17.63
CA LEU A 118 2.23 30.80 -18.88
C LEU A 118 2.22 32.32 -18.65
N GLU A 119 1.48 32.78 -17.65
CA GLU A 119 1.39 34.20 -17.30
C GLU A 119 2.76 34.82 -17.03
N ARG A 120 3.59 34.13 -16.24
CA ARG A 120 4.93 34.59 -15.88
C ARG A 120 5.87 34.60 -17.08
N LEU A 121 5.88 33.53 -17.87
CA LEU A 121 6.73 33.43 -19.04
C LEU A 121 6.31 34.41 -20.13
N PHE A 122 5.01 34.63 -20.34
CA PHE A 122 4.52 35.56 -21.34
C PHE A 122 4.92 37.01 -21.03
N LYS A 123 4.82 37.44 -19.76
CA LYS A 123 5.33 38.75 -19.29
C LYS A 123 6.84 38.90 -19.56
N LEU A 124 7.62 37.86 -19.32
CA LEU A 124 9.08 37.89 -19.49
C LEU A 124 9.53 37.79 -20.95
N LEU A 125 8.77 37.11 -21.80
CA LEU A 125 9.04 37.03 -23.23
C LEU A 125 8.67 38.33 -23.96
N ASN A 126 7.83 39.18 -23.36
CA ASN A 126 7.32 40.40 -23.97
C ASN A 126 7.58 41.66 -23.10
N PRO A 127 8.84 41.93 -22.68
CA PRO A 127 9.16 43.02 -21.75
C PRO A 127 8.86 44.42 -22.29
N GLN A 128 8.80 44.56 -23.62
CA GLN A 128 8.50 45.80 -24.32
C GLN A 128 7.04 46.22 -24.22
N TYR A 129 6.15 45.34 -23.74
CA TYR A 129 4.72 45.61 -23.61
C TYR A 129 4.30 45.69 -22.14
N HIS A 130 3.38 46.59 -21.83
CA HIS A 130 2.71 46.64 -20.54
C HIS A 130 1.54 45.64 -20.52
N ILE A 131 1.78 44.48 -19.92
CA ILE A 131 0.81 43.38 -19.82
C ILE A 131 0.14 43.45 -18.43
N THR A 132 -1.13 43.85 -18.41
CA THR A 132 -1.98 43.91 -17.21
C THR A 132 -2.50 42.51 -16.84
N ASP A 133 -3.03 42.36 -15.63
CA ASP A 133 -3.61 41.09 -15.19
C ASP A 133 -4.89 40.74 -15.98
N GLU A 134 -5.73 41.75 -16.31
CA GLU A 134 -6.88 41.57 -17.23
C GLU A 134 -6.46 41.02 -18.61
N TYR A 135 -5.29 41.42 -19.10
CA TYR A 135 -4.77 40.93 -20.37
C TYR A 135 -4.30 39.48 -20.27
N LEU A 136 -3.71 39.10 -19.13
CA LEU A 136 -3.34 37.72 -18.85
C LEU A 136 -4.56 36.81 -18.76
N ASP A 137 -5.65 37.25 -18.10
CA ASP A 137 -6.89 36.49 -18.03
C ASP A 137 -7.47 36.21 -19.43
N CYS A 138 -7.41 37.19 -20.33
CA CYS A 138 -7.78 36.97 -21.73
C CYS A 138 -6.86 35.95 -22.41
N MET A 139 -5.54 36.08 -22.26
CA MET A 139 -4.57 35.16 -22.85
C MET A 139 -4.80 33.71 -22.38
N VAL A 140 -5.04 33.50 -21.07
CA VAL A 140 -5.31 32.17 -20.50
C VAL A 140 -6.56 31.55 -21.12
N LYS A 141 -7.62 32.34 -21.38
CA LYS A 141 -8.83 31.85 -22.08
C LYS A 141 -8.54 31.37 -23.52
N HIS A 142 -7.53 31.92 -24.18
CA HIS A 142 -7.10 31.50 -25.52
C HIS A 142 -6.01 30.40 -25.48
N ALA A 143 -5.49 30.02 -24.32
CA ALA A 143 -4.37 29.09 -24.19
C ALA A 143 -4.71 27.68 -24.68
N GLU A 144 -5.94 27.19 -24.47
CA GLU A 144 -6.34 25.84 -24.92
C GLU A 144 -6.32 25.70 -26.45
N GLN A 145 -6.73 26.73 -27.18
CA GLN A 145 -6.78 26.70 -28.64
C GLN A 145 -5.38 26.74 -29.26
N HIS A 146 -4.44 27.44 -28.61
CA HIS A 146 -3.11 27.68 -29.16
C HIS A 146 -2.03 26.77 -28.59
N LYS A 147 -2.33 26.06 -27.49
CA LYS A 147 -1.44 25.10 -26.82
C LYS A 147 -0.01 25.64 -26.70
N PRO A 148 0.21 26.73 -25.93
CA PRO A 148 1.49 27.42 -25.88
C PRO A 148 2.67 26.53 -25.45
N PHE A 149 2.38 25.46 -24.69
CA PHE A 149 3.37 24.47 -24.24
C PHE A 149 3.37 23.18 -25.08
N GLY A 150 2.65 23.16 -26.20
CA GLY A 150 2.40 21.96 -27.01
C GLY A 150 1.50 20.94 -26.30
N GLU A 151 1.72 19.65 -26.56
CA GLU A 151 0.96 18.55 -25.96
C GLU A 151 1.40 18.20 -24.53
N VAL A 152 2.51 18.78 -24.07
CA VAL A 152 3.15 18.41 -22.80
C VAL A 152 2.22 18.51 -21.59
N PRO A 153 1.45 19.60 -21.37
CA PRO A 153 0.52 19.67 -20.23
C PRO A 153 -0.48 18.52 -20.20
N ARG A 154 -1.08 18.20 -21.37
CA ARG A 154 -2.08 17.14 -21.50
C ARG A 154 -1.47 15.76 -21.23
N GLU A 155 -0.31 15.49 -21.83
CA GLU A 155 0.39 14.22 -21.61
C GLU A 155 0.86 14.04 -20.17
N LEU A 156 1.45 15.09 -19.59
CA LEU A 156 1.92 15.05 -18.21
C LEU A 156 0.74 14.82 -17.26
N LYS A 157 -0.40 15.49 -17.46
CA LYS A 157 -1.61 15.26 -16.68
C LYS A 157 -2.02 13.79 -16.69
N LEU A 158 -2.22 13.21 -17.87
CA LEU A 158 -2.66 11.81 -18.02
C LEU A 158 -1.66 10.81 -17.42
N LYS A 159 -0.36 11.02 -17.67
CA LYS A 159 0.70 10.11 -17.21
C LYS A 159 0.92 10.24 -15.70
N ALA A 160 1.00 11.48 -15.19
CA ALA A 160 1.21 11.76 -13.77
C ALA A 160 0.07 11.21 -12.92
N THR A 161 -1.19 11.55 -13.23
CA THR A 161 -2.36 11.04 -12.49
C THR A 161 -2.30 9.53 -12.32
N ARG A 162 -2.10 8.80 -13.42
CA ARG A 162 -1.97 7.34 -13.41
C ARG A 162 -0.78 6.85 -12.56
N ALA A 163 0.37 7.48 -12.67
CA ALA A 163 1.57 7.09 -11.94
C ALA A 163 1.42 7.31 -10.42
N PHE A 164 0.92 8.47 -10.01
CA PHE A 164 0.73 8.79 -8.59
C PHE A 164 -0.37 7.93 -7.95
N ILE A 165 -1.48 7.66 -8.65
CA ILE A 165 -2.53 6.74 -8.15
C ILE A 165 -1.95 5.35 -7.92
N ALA A 166 -1.16 4.83 -8.87
CA ALA A 166 -0.51 3.52 -8.72
C ALA A 166 0.45 3.51 -7.52
N ALA A 167 1.35 4.49 -7.43
CA ALA A 167 2.32 4.61 -6.34
C ALA A 167 1.66 4.71 -4.96
N ARG A 168 0.65 5.59 -4.84
CA ARG A 168 -0.10 5.82 -3.60
C ARG A 168 -0.88 4.58 -3.18
N SER A 169 -1.67 4.03 -4.10
CA SER A 169 -2.53 2.87 -3.80
C SER A 169 -1.69 1.64 -3.42
N TYR A 170 -0.55 1.44 -4.08
CA TYR A 170 0.37 0.36 -3.75
C TYR A 170 0.95 0.52 -2.34
N ALA A 171 1.44 1.71 -1.99
CA ALA A 171 1.96 2.01 -0.65
C ALA A 171 0.87 1.85 0.43
N GLN A 172 -0.36 2.32 0.17
CA GLN A 172 -1.50 2.18 1.08
C GLN A 172 -1.95 0.72 1.25
N GLY A 173 -1.89 -0.09 0.19
CA GLY A 173 -2.30 -1.49 0.25
C GLY A 173 -1.49 -2.30 1.26
N PHE A 174 -0.18 -2.05 1.37
CA PHE A 174 0.66 -2.65 2.42
C PHE A 174 0.24 -2.23 3.84
N LEU A 175 -0.07 -0.95 4.05
CA LEU A 175 -0.53 -0.45 5.34
C LEU A 175 -1.86 -1.07 5.75
N VAL A 176 -2.84 -1.13 4.83
CA VAL A 176 -4.13 -1.78 5.08
C VAL A 176 -3.94 -3.26 5.41
N GLY A 177 -3.09 -3.97 4.66
CA GLY A 177 -2.75 -5.36 4.96
C GLY A 177 -2.15 -5.53 6.36
N SER A 178 -1.20 -4.66 6.73
CA SER A 178 -0.59 -4.65 8.07
C SER A 178 -1.62 -4.40 9.17
N ASP A 179 -2.49 -3.40 8.99
CA ASP A 179 -3.53 -3.05 9.96
C ASP A 179 -4.59 -4.15 10.13
N VAL A 180 -4.97 -4.83 9.05
CA VAL A 180 -5.86 -5.98 9.10
C VAL A 180 -5.23 -7.08 9.97
N VAL A 181 -3.98 -7.46 9.71
CA VAL A 181 -3.28 -8.47 10.53
C VAL A 181 -3.23 -8.04 11.99
N ARG A 182 -2.88 -6.78 12.27
CA ARG A 182 -2.82 -6.23 13.63
C ARG A 182 -4.14 -6.36 14.37
N LYS A 183 -5.25 -5.97 13.74
CA LYS A 183 -6.60 -6.01 14.34
C LYS A 183 -7.09 -7.44 14.52
N VAL A 184 -6.86 -8.31 13.53
CA VAL A 184 -7.26 -9.73 13.60
C VAL A 184 -6.50 -10.48 14.68
N SER A 185 -5.21 -10.18 14.89
CA SER A 185 -4.39 -10.77 15.97
C SER A 185 -4.82 -10.34 17.38
N GLN A 186 -5.75 -9.39 17.52
CA GLN A 186 -6.31 -8.93 18.80
C GLN A 186 -7.69 -9.53 19.11
N VAL A 187 -8.28 -10.29 18.19
CA VAL A 187 -9.56 -10.97 18.41
C VAL A 187 -9.41 -12.01 19.53
N SER A 188 -10.26 -11.92 20.55
CA SER A 188 -10.23 -12.82 21.70
C SER A 188 -10.66 -14.24 21.34
N LEU A 189 -10.05 -15.24 21.98
CA LEU A 189 -10.49 -16.64 21.86
C LEU A 189 -11.86 -16.84 22.51
N SER A 190 -12.67 -17.72 21.92
CA SER A 190 -13.91 -18.18 22.56
C SER A 190 -13.63 -19.08 23.76
N GLN A 191 -14.66 -19.35 24.56
CA GLN A 191 -14.55 -20.25 25.70
C GLN A 191 -14.30 -21.70 25.26
N GLU A 192 -14.95 -22.13 24.18
CA GLU A 192 -14.81 -23.45 23.56
C GLU A 192 -13.39 -23.67 23.05
N CYS A 193 -12.84 -22.67 22.36
CA CYS A 193 -11.44 -22.68 21.94
C CYS A 193 -10.48 -22.76 23.14
N THR A 194 -10.73 -21.98 24.19
CA THR A 194 -9.90 -22.00 25.41
C THR A 194 -9.89 -23.41 26.05
N ARG A 195 -11.05 -24.07 26.12
CA ARG A 195 -11.18 -25.44 26.64
C ARG A 195 -10.45 -26.44 25.74
N ALA A 196 -10.60 -26.34 24.42
CA ALA A 196 -9.94 -27.24 23.48
C ALA A 196 -8.40 -27.09 23.49
N ILE A 197 -7.89 -25.86 23.57
CA ILE A 197 -6.46 -25.58 23.68
C ILE A 197 -5.88 -26.06 25.02
N MET A 198 -6.62 -25.93 26.11
CA MET A 198 -6.22 -26.52 27.40
C MET A 198 -6.14 -28.04 27.30
N LYS A 199 -7.14 -28.68 26.69
CA LYS A 199 -7.18 -30.13 26.46
C LYS A 199 -6.03 -30.61 25.58
N LEU A 200 -5.67 -29.83 24.57
CA LEU A 200 -4.55 -30.08 23.69
C LEU A 200 -3.22 -30.01 24.45
N MET A 201 -2.97 -28.93 25.20
CA MET A 201 -1.63 -28.62 25.73
C MET A 201 -1.36 -29.21 27.12
N TYR A 202 -2.33 -29.17 28.05
CA TYR A 202 -2.07 -29.43 29.47
C TYR A 202 -2.77 -30.66 30.07
N CYS A 203 -3.82 -31.20 29.44
CA CYS A 203 -4.40 -32.46 29.91
C CYS A 203 -3.44 -33.67 29.92
N PRO A 204 -2.42 -33.79 29.05
CA PRO A 204 -1.38 -34.81 29.22
C PRO A 204 -0.69 -34.71 30.58
N HIS A 205 -0.39 -33.49 31.06
CA HIS A 205 0.23 -33.26 32.36
C HIS A 205 -0.68 -33.74 33.50
N CYS A 206 -1.97 -33.39 33.41
CA CYS A 206 -2.96 -33.82 34.39
C CYS A 206 -3.17 -35.34 34.43
N ARG A 207 -2.86 -36.07 33.36
CA ARG A 207 -2.93 -37.54 33.29
C ARG A 207 -1.58 -38.24 33.49
N GLY A 208 -0.55 -37.53 33.98
CA GLY A 208 0.77 -38.12 34.22
C GLY A 208 1.59 -38.41 32.96
N MET A 209 1.20 -37.85 31.82
CA MET A 209 1.81 -38.03 30.49
C MET A 209 2.47 -36.75 29.97
N ALA A 210 3.13 -35.97 30.85
CA ALA A 210 3.70 -34.66 30.54
C ALA A 210 4.73 -34.65 29.37
N SER A 211 5.38 -35.79 29.08
CA SER A 211 6.33 -35.93 27.98
C SER A 211 5.69 -36.27 26.63
N VAL A 212 4.39 -36.59 26.61
CA VAL A 212 3.65 -36.96 25.40
C VAL A 212 3.14 -35.70 24.71
N ARG A 213 3.63 -35.44 23.51
CA ARG A 213 3.20 -34.30 22.69
C ARG A 213 1.90 -34.63 21.92
N PRO A 214 1.05 -33.63 21.64
CA PRO A 214 -0.11 -33.77 20.75
C PRO A 214 0.19 -34.37 19.39
N CYS A 215 -0.77 -35.13 18.87
CA CYS A 215 -0.78 -35.57 17.48
C CYS A 215 -0.94 -34.36 16.54
N ASN A 216 -0.33 -34.41 15.36
CA ASN A 216 -0.37 -33.29 14.42
C ASN A 216 -1.79 -32.97 13.97
N ASN A 217 -2.56 -33.99 13.54
CA ASN A 217 -3.93 -33.79 13.07
C ASN A 217 -4.89 -33.39 14.21
N TYR A 218 -4.61 -33.85 15.43
CA TYR A 218 -5.34 -33.38 16.62
C TYR A 218 -5.12 -31.88 16.83
N CYS A 219 -3.86 -31.44 16.82
CA CYS A 219 -3.52 -30.03 16.91
C CYS A 219 -4.19 -29.22 15.79
N LEU A 220 -4.11 -29.69 14.54
CA LEU A 220 -4.72 -29.00 13.40
C LEU A 220 -6.22 -28.81 13.58
N ASN A 221 -6.96 -29.82 14.04
CA ASN A 221 -8.41 -29.70 14.26
C ASN A 221 -8.74 -28.71 15.38
N VAL A 222 -7.99 -28.73 16.49
CA VAL A 222 -8.17 -27.73 17.56
C VAL A 222 -7.89 -26.32 17.04
N VAL A 223 -6.76 -26.11 16.37
CA VAL A 223 -6.34 -24.78 15.93
C VAL A 223 -7.20 -24.26 14.78
N LYS A 224 -7.65 -25.12 13.85
CA LYS A 224 -8.62 -24.73 12.81
C LYS A 224 -9.98 -24.35 13.38
N GLY A 225 -10.46 -25.06 14.41
CA GLY A 225 -11.68 -24.70 15.13
C GLY A 225 -11.55 -23.33 15.81
N CYS A 226 -10.43 -23.10 16.50
CA CYS A 226 -10.12 -21.83 17.15
C CYS A 226 -9.95 -20.65 16.18
N LEU A 227 -9.38 -20.89 15.00
CA LEU A 227 -9.03 -19.87 14.01
C LEU A 227 -10.00 -19.83 12.81
N ALA A 228 -11.18 -20.40 12.98
CA ALA A 228 -12.15 -20.57 11.90
C ALA A 228 -12.57 -19.23 11.28
N ASN A 229 -12.82 -18.22 12.11
CA ASN A 229 -13.15 -16.88 11.64
C ASN A 229 -11.94 -16.23 10.92
N GLN A 230 -10.72 -16.40 11.43
CA GLN A 230 -9.51 -15.88 10.82
C GLN A 230 -9.26 -16.49 9.44
N ALA A 231 -9.58 -17.77 9.25
CA ALA A 231 -9.47 -18.44 7.96
C ALA A 231 -10.43 -17.88 6.89
N ASP A 232 -11.58 -17.30 7.27
CA ASP A 232 -12.51 -16.64 6.33
C ASP A 232 -11.89 -15.41 5.65
N LEU A 233 -10.80 -14.82 6.18
CA LEU A 233 -10.07 -13.73 5.50
C LEU A 233 -9.32 -14.21 4.26
N SER A 234 -9.04 -15.52 4.13
CA SER A 234 -8.14 -16.09 3.13
C SER A 234 -8.45 -15.64 1.71
N THR A 235 -9.73 -15.62 1.33
CA THR A 235 -10.16 -15.26 -0.03
C THR A 235 -9.85 -13.79 -0.36
N GLU A 236 -10.30 -12.84 0.47
CA GLU A 236 -10.06 -11.41 0.23
C GLU A 236 -8.59 -11.03 0.44
N TRP A 237 -7.90 -11.71 1.35
CA TRP A 237 -6.46 -11.55 1.56
C TRP A 237 -5.69 -11.96 0.31
N LYS A 238 -6.04 -13.11 -0.28
CA LYS A 238 -5.47 -13.58 -1.54
C LYS A 238 -5.71 -12.56 -2.66
N TYR A 239 -6.92 -12.00 -2.78
CA TYR A 239 -7.21 -10.97 -3.76
C TYR A 239 -6.39 -9.70 -3.53
N LEU A 240 -6.20 -9.27 -2.28
CA LEU A 240 -5.32 -8.13 -1.97
C LEU A 240 -3.88 -8.40 -2.46
N MET A 241 -3.32 -9.58 -2.15
CA MET A 241 -1.97 -9.94 -2.58
C MET A 241 -1.84 -9.97 -4.10
N ASP A 242 -2.84 -10.52 -4.79
CA ASP A 242 -2.89 -10.58 -6.25
C ASP A 242 -3.00 -9.19 -6.88
N SER A 243 -3.82 -8.31 -6.31
CA SER A 243 -3.92 -6.91 -6.75
C SER A 243 -2.65 -6.12 -6.51
N LEU A 244 -1.96 -6.32 -5.37
CA LEU A 244 -0.65 -5.73 -5.11
C LEU A 244 0.36 -6.19 -6.16
N MET A 245 0.44 -7.50 -6.45
CA MET A 245 1.34 -8.03 -7.48
C MET A 245 1.05 -7.42 -8.86
N GLY A 246 -0.23 -7.26 -9.22
CA GLY A 246 -0.62 -6.62 -10.49
C GLY A 246 -0.20 -5.14 -10.58
N VAL A 247 -0.36 -4.37 -9.49
CA VAL A 247 0.10 -2.98 -9.45
C VAL A 247 1.63 -2.89 -9.46
N ALA A 248 2.34 -3.85 -8.86
CA ALA A 248 3.79 -3.93 -8.91
C ALA A 248 4.31 -4.09 -10.35
N ASP A 249 3.66 -4.92 -11.16
CA ASP A 249 3.98 -5.07 -12.60
C ASP A 249 3.79 -3.77 -13.38
N ARG A 250 2.76 -2.99 -13.02
CA ARG A 250 2.53 -1.68 -13.61
C ARG A 250 3.61 -0.67 -13.20
N ILE A 251 4.04 -0.71 -11.94
CA ILE A 251 5.09 0.16 -11.40
C ILE A 251 6.42 -0.09 -12.13
N ASP A 252 6.73 -1.32 -12.51
CA ASP A 252 7.98 -1.69 -13.19
C ASP A 252 7.92 -1.62 -14.74
N GLY A 253 6.75 -1.31 -15.31
CA GLY A 253 6.53 -1.36 -16.77
C GLY A 253 7.21 -0.24 -17.60
N PRO A 254 7.17 -0.30 -18.94
CA PRO A 254 7.84 0.65 -19.84
C PRO A 254 7.26 2.09 -19.83
N TYR A 255 6.10 2.30 -19.21
CA TYR A 255 5.52 3.61 -18.91
C TYR A 255 5.36 3.79 -17.39
N ASN A 256 6.40 3.41 -16.66
CA ASN A 256 6.44 3.28 -15.21
C ASN A 256 6.27 4.60 -14.44
N VAL A 257 5.99 4.41 -13.16
CA VAL A 257 6.03 5.44 -12.12
C VAL A 257 7.41 6.11 -12.05
N ASP A 258 8.50 5.36 -12.17
CA ASP A 258 9.89 5.89 -12.15
C ASP A 258 10.11 6.93 -13.24
N THR A 259 9.79 6.61 -14.50
CA THR A 259 9.96 7.53 -15.61
C THR A 259 9.07 8.75 -15.45
N VAL A 260 7.79 8.56 -15.14
CA VAL A 260 6.85 9.69 -15.05
C VAL A 260 7.22 10.64 -13.92
N ILE A 261 7.42 10.14 -12.70
CA ILE A 261 7.73 10.97 -11.53
C ILE A 261 9.16 11.52 -11.62
N GLY A 262 10.11 10.67 -12.02
CA GLY A 262 11.52 11.04 -12.13
C GLY A 262 11.82 12.05 -13.23
N THR A 263 10.97 12.17 -14.28
CA THR A 263 11.22 13.07 -15.42
C THR A 263 10.29 14.28 -15.51
N ILE A 264 9.55 14.61 -14.45
CA ILE A 264 8.67 15.81 -14.42
C ILE A 264 9.43 17.08 -14.84
N HIS A 265 10.65 17.29 -14.31
CA HIS A 265 11.50 18.43 -14.68
C HIS A 265 11.84 18.47 -16.18
N MET A 266 12.04 17.32 -16.83
CA MET A 266 12.26 17.22 -18.28
C MET A 266 11.05 17.68 -19.06
N ARG A 267 9.85 17.25 -18.64
CA ARG A 267 8.59 17.66 -19.28
C ARG A 267 8.37 19.15 -19.13
N ILE A 268 8.65 19.72 -17.97
CA ILE A 268 8.60 21.17 -17.78
C ILE A 268 9.58 21.87 -18.71
N ALA A 269 10.82 21.37 -18.85
CA ALA A 269 11.81 21.95 -19.75
C ALA A 269 11.37 21.89 -21.23
N GLU A 270 10.80 20.76 -21.65
CA GLU A 270 10.21 20.55 -22.98
C GLU A 270 9.08 21.56 -23.25
N ALA A 271 8.16 21.73 -22.30
CA ALA A 271 7.09 22.71 -22.40
C ALA A 271 7.61 24.15 -22.58
N ILE A 272 8.59 24.56 -21.76
CA ILE A 272 9.21 25.89 -21.87
C ILE A 272 9.88 26.06 -23.23
N SER A 273 10.53 25.01 -23.74
CA SER A 273 11.19 25.03 -25.05
C SER A 273 10.16 25.19 -26.17
N ASN A 274 9.05 24.46 -26.14
CA ASN A 274 7.94 24.60 -27.07
C ASN A 274 7.37 26.02 -27.11
N LEU A 275 7.20 26.66 -25.94
CA LEU A 275 6.75 28.05 -25.85
C LEU A 275 7.76 29.02 -26.46
N GLN A 276 9.05 28.83 -26.16
CA GLN A 276 10.11 29.71 -26.67
C GLN A 276 10.26 29.60 -28.19
N GLU A 277 10.19 28.40 -28.75
CA GLU A 277 10.28 28.17 -30.19
C GLU A 277 9.09 28.74 -30.97
N ASN A 278 7.90 28.73 -30.36
CA ASN A 278 6.67 29.24 -30.98
C ASN A 278 6.29 30.65 -30.52
N LYS A 279 7.19 31.37 -29.84
CA LYS A 279 6.92 32.67 -29.20
C LYS A 279 6.20 33.65 -30.12
N ASP A 280 6.73 33.89 -31.32
CA ASP A 280 6.19 34.93 -32.21
C ASP A 280 4.78 34.58 -32.72
N SER A 281 4.55 33.30 -33.01
CA SER A 281 3.24 32.77 -33.40
C SER A 281 2.22 32.90 -32.26
N ILE A 282 2.62 32.55 -31.03
CA ILE A 282 1.76 32.64 -29.85
C ILE A 282 1.43 34.10 -29.55
N THR A 283 2.43 34.98 -29.51
CA THR A 283 2.24 36.41 -29.25
C THR A 283 1.33 37.04 -30.30
N SER A 284 1.53 36.75 -31.59
CA SER A 284 0.68 37.27 -32.67
C SER A 284 -0.78 36.84 -32.51
N LYS A 285 -1.03 35.56 -32.22
CA LYS A 285 -2.39 35.03 -32.01
C LYS A 285 -3.05 35.61 -30.76
N VAL A 286 -2.30 35.76 -29.67
CA VAL A 286 -2.80 36.41 -28.45
C VAL A 286 -3.14 37.87 -28.71
N PHE A 287 -2.35 38.60 -29.50
CA PHE A 287 -2.64 40.00 -29.85
C PHE A 287 -3.87 40.11 -30.74
N GLN A 288 -4.08 39.13 -31.62
CA GLN A 288 -5.29 39.04 -32.44
C GLN A 288 -6.54 38.77 -31.59
N GLY A 289 -6.45 37.90 -30.58
CA GLY A 289 -7.56 37.55 -29.70
C GLY A 289 -7.87 38.58 -28.60
N CYS A 290 -6.83 39.12 -27.96
CA CYS A 290 -6.92 40.00 -26.79
C CYS A 290 -6.67 41.49 -27.09
N GLY A 291 -6.29 41.83 -28.34
CA GLY A 291 -5.92 43.17 -28.74
C GLY A 291 -4.43 43.48 -28.52
N ASN A 292 -3.94 44.57 -29.12
CA ASN A 292 -2.54 44.97 -29.01
C ASN A 292 -2.26 45.66 -27.66
N PRO A 293 -1.32 45.15 -26.84
CA PRO A 293 -0.98 45.78 -25.58
C PRO A 293 -0.18 47.07 -25.78
N LYS A 294 -0.21 47.95 -24.78
CA LYS A 294 0.52 49.24 -24.82
C LYS A 294 2.02 49.00 -24.75
N ILE A 295 2.81 49.76 -25.51
CA ILE A 295 4.27 49.71 -25.45
C ILE A 295 4.73 50.35 -24.12
N SER A 296 5.62 49.65 -23.41
CA SER A 296 6.24 50.13 -22.18
C SER A 296 7.25 51.24 -22.51
N THR A 297 7.13 52.40 -21.87
CA THR A 297 8.03 53.55 -22.04
C THR A 297 9.37 53.40 -21.32
N LYS A 298 9.61 52.28 -20.63
CA LYS A 298 10.93 51.93 -20.08
C LYS A 298 11.73 51.20 -21.16
N GLY A 299 12.69 51.90 -21.76
CA GLY A 299 13.64 51.31 -22.71
C GLY A 299 14.35 50.10 -22.10
N SER A 300 14.29 48.98 -22.79
CA SER A 300 14.99 47.76 -22.39
C SER A 300 16.39 47.75 -23.00
N SER A 301 17.41 48.14 -22.22
CA SER A 301 18.78 47.69 -22.48
C SER A 301 18.99 46.37 -21.75
N SER A 302 18.67 45.26 -22.39
CA SER A 302 19.15 43.94 -21.97
C SER A 302 19.97 43.37 -23.11
N GLU A 303 21.29 43.50 -23.01
CA GLU A 303 22.21 42.77 -23.87
C GLU A 303 21.93 41.27 -23.73
N ASP A 304 21.60 40.65 -24.87
CA ASP A 304 21.47 39.21 -25.05
C ASP A 304 22.80 38.51 -24.70
N LYS A 305 22.99 38.16 -23.42
CA LYS A 305 24.01 37.16 -23.05
C LYS A 305 23.46 35.77 -23.32
N LYS A 306 23.37 35.40 -24.60
CA LYS A 306 23.27 34.00 -25.03
C LYS A 306 24.56 33.26 -24.66
N ARG A 307 24.64 32.76 -23.43
CA ARG A 307 25.45 31.59 -23.11
C ARG A 307 24.53 30.38 -22.98
N ARG A 308 24.14 29.82 -24.13
CA ARG A 308 23.61 28.45 -24.18
C ARG A 308 24.78 27.50 -23.90
N GLY A 309 25.06 27.26 -22.62
CA GLY A 309 25.75 26.04 -22.23
C GLY A 309 24.85 24.87 -22.60
N LYS A 310 25.38 23.87 -23.32
CA LYS A 310 24.66 22.62 -23.59
C LYS A 310 24.57 21.85 -22.27
N VAL A 311 23.64 22.24 -21.39
CA VAL A 311 23.35 21.52 -20.16
C VAL A 311 22.54 20.31 -20.56
N THR A 312 23.16 19.14 -20.52
CA THR A 312 22.46 17.87 -20.67
C THR A 312 21.60 17.69 -19.43
N LEU A 313 20.27 17.68 -19.61
CA LEU A 313 19.39 17.24 -18.55
C LEU A 313 19.50 15.71 -18.47
N GLU A 314 20.15 15.21 -17.43
CA GLU A 314 20.32 13.77 -17.23
C GLU A 314 19.16 13.20 -16.41
N ALA A 315 18.42 12.27 -17.01
CA ALA A 315 17.58 11.36 -16.25
C ALA A 315 18.48 10.29 -15.62
N LYS A 316 18.78 10.41 -14.32
CA LYS A 316 19.43 9.32 -13.59
C LYS A 316 18.43 8.18 -13.40
N SER A 317 18.58 7.12 -14.19
CA SER A 317 17.74 5.93 -14.11
C SER A 317 17.93 5.23 -12.77
N SER A 318 16.84 5.08 -12.02
CA SER A 318 16.74 4.21 -10.84
C SER A 318 16.07 2.87 -11.15
N ALA A 319 15.97 2.50 -12.44
CA ALA A 319 15.24 1.33 -12.90
C ALA A 319 15.70 0.02 -12.24
N GLN A 320 17.01 -0.20 -12.13
CA GLN A 320 17.54 -1.42 -11.50
C GLN A 320 17.19 -1.51 -9.99
N ALA A 321 17.15 -0.37 -9.29
CA ALA A 321 16.73 -0.36 -7.89
C ALA A 321 15.24 -0.67 -7.75
N LEU A 322 14.41 -0.17 -8.67
CA LEU A 322 12.98 -0.46 -8.70
C LEU A 322 12.69 -1.93 -9.01
N GLU A 323 13.35 -2.48 -10.01
CA GLU A 323 13.22 -3.88 -10.41
C GLU A 323 13.50 -4.81 -9.22
N MET A 324 14.58 -4.55 -8.47
CA MET A 324 14.91 -5.33 -7.28
C MET A 324 13.86 -5.18 -6.16
N LEU A 325 13.33 -3.97 -5.94
CA LEU A 325 12.25 -3.75 -4.97
C LEU A 325 10.96 -4.49 -5.37
N VAL A 326 10.61 -4.48 -6.65
CA VAL A 326 9.43 -5.16 -7.19
C VAL A 326 9.58 -6.68 -7.08
N LEU A 327 10.75 -7.22 -7.40
CA LEU A 327 11.05 -8.65 -7.24
C LEU A 327 10.94 -9.10 -5.77
N ASP A 328 11.54 -8.35 -4.84
CA ASP A 328 11.45 -8.63 -3.40
C ASP A 328 10.00 -8.56 -2.91
N ALA A 329 9.25 -7.54 -3.32
CA ALA A 329 7.84 -7.42 -2.98
C ALA A 329 7.03 -8.61 -3.49
N LYS A 330 7.19 -9.01 -4.75
CA LYS A 330 6.48 -10.17 -5.33
C LYS A 330 6.80 -11.47 -4.60
N GLY A 331 8.05 -11.69 -4.21
CA GLY A 331 8.45 -12.84 -3.40
C GLY A 331 7.71 -12.86 -2.05
N ASN A 332 7.73 -11.73 -1.34
CA ASN A 332 7.06 -11.57 -0.05
C ASN A 332 5.53 -11.73 -0.15
N LEU A 333 4.90 -11.11 -1.15
CA LEU A 333 3.45 -11.20 -1.39
C LEU A 333 3.02 -12.64 -1.72
N THR A 334 3.83 -13.36 -2.51
CA THR A 334 3.59 -14.78 -2.81
C THR A 334 3.64 -15.63 -1.54
N ALA A 335 4.63 -15.42 -0.68
CA ALA A 335 4.77 -16.13 0.58
C ALA A 335 3.60 -15.85 1.55
N LEU A 336 3.06 -14.63 1.55
CA LEU A 336 1.97 -14.22 2.42
C LEU A 336 0.58 -14.65 1.92
N LYS A 337 0.44 -15.03 0.64
CA LYS A 337 -0.85 -15.30 -0.01
C LYS A 337 -1.73 -16.32 0.70
N THR A 338 -1.12 -17.33 1.33
CA THR A 338 -1.81 -18.42 2.03
C THR A 338 -1.73 -18.32 3.56
N TYR A 339 -1.32 -17.16 4.09
CA TYR A 339 -1.05 -16.98 5.52
C TYR A 339 -2.17 -17.48 6.45
N TRP A 340 -3.42 -17.04 6.23
CA TRP A 340 -4.53 -17.35 7.14
C TRP A 340 -4.85 -18.85 7.26
N ILE A 341 -4.70 -19.60 6.16
CA ILE A 341 -4.99 -21.05 6.11
C ILE A 341 -3.77 -21.91 6.46
N THR A 342 -2.57 -21.36 6.37
CA THR A 342 -1.32 -22.06 6.75
C THR A 342 -0.93 -21.82 8.20
N LEU A 343 -1.53 -20.81 8.86
CA LEU A 343 -1.27 -20.47 10.26
C LEU A 343 -1.49 -21.66 11.22
N PRO A 344 -2.56 -22.47 11.12
CA PRO A 344 -2.72 -23.67 11.94
C PRO A 344 -1.53 -24.63 11.82
N SER A 345 -1.07 -24.90 10.60
CA SER A 345 0.09 -25.77 10.36
C SER A 345 1.39 -25.20 10.92
N SER A 346 1.57 -23.88 10.84
CA SER A 346 2.73 -23.19 11.44
C SER A 346 2.75 -23.33 12.97
N LEU A 347 1.60 -23.12 13.62
CA LEU A 347 1.45 -23.25 15.07
C LEU A 347 1.54 -24.69 15.56
N CYS A 348 1.07 -25.65 14.75
CA CYS A 348 1.16 -27.07 15.08
C CYS A 348 2.53 -27.69 14.75
N SER A 349 3.41 -26.96 14.07
CA SER A 349 4.72 -27.47 13.69
C SER A 349 5.58 -27.88 14.91
N LYS A 350 6.53 -28.79 14.66
CA LYS A 350 7.27 -29.62 15.64
C LYS A 350 8.00 -28.86 16.77
N LYS A 351 8.21 -27.55 16.64
CA LYS A 351 8.85 -26.70 17.67
C LYS A 351 7.85 -26.06 18.64
N VAL A 352 6.57 -26.07 18.30
CA VAL A 352 5.57 -25.19 18.90
C VAL A 352 4.50 -25.97 19.67
N MET A 353 3.84 -26.98 19.06
CA MET A 353 2.77 -27.73 19.74
C MET A 353 2.75 -29.26 19.54
N ALA A 354 3.18 -29.84 18.42
CA ALA A 354 2.96 -31.27 18.12
C ALA A 354 4.25 -32.13 17.98
N SER A 355 4.13 -33.47 18.06
CA SER A 355 5.25 -34.42 17.89
C SER A 355 5.70 -34.61 16.44
N SER A 356 6.97 -34.99 16.27
CA SER A 356 7.58 -35.40 14.99
C SER A 356 7.65 -36.91 14.75
N VAL A 357 7.27 -37.71 15.74
CA VAL A 357 7.42 -39.17 15.79
C VAL A 357 6.16 -39.79 15.18
N SER A 358 6.29 -40.94 14.51
CA SER A 358 5.21 -41.72 13.88
C SER A 358 3.89 -41.58 14.64
N ASP A 359 2.81 -41.29 13.90
CA ASP A 359 1.47 -40.88 14.38
C ASP A 359 0.82 -41.79 15.44
N ASP A 360 1.44 -42.91 15.83
CA ASP A 360 0.92 -43.90 16.76
C ASP A 360 1.32 -43.69 18.24
N LYS A 361 2.16 -42.69 18.57
CA LYS A 361 2.67 -42.47 19.95
C LYS A 361 2.54 -41.03 20.44
N CYS A 362 1.49 -40.33 20.04
CA CYS A 362 1.21 -38.95 20.42
C CYS A 362 -0.04 -38.83 21.30
N TRP A 363 -0.31 -37.66 21.86
CA TRP A 363 -1.52 -37.36 22.62
C TRP A 363 -2.66 -37.07 21.67
N ASN A 364 -3.71 -37.87 21.72
CA ASN A 364 -4.87 -37.77 20.83
C ASN A 364 -6.10 -37.11 21.49
N GLY A 365 -5.92 -36.44 22.63
CA GLY A 365 -7.00 -35.82 23.40
C GLY A 365 -7.60 -36.71 24.51
N MET A 366 -7.29 -38.01 24.52
CA MET A 366 -7.74 -38.96 25.55
C MET A 366 -6.58 -39.74 26.18
N THR A 367 -5.69 -40.28 25.35
CA THR A 367 -4.56 -41.11 25.78
C THR A 367 -3.37 -40.94 24.82
N LYS A 368 -2.30 -41.68 25.07
CA LYS A 368 -1.21 -41.85 24.11
C LYS A 368 -1.61 -42.89 23.06
N GLY A 369 -1.68 -42.48 21.79
CA GLY A 369 -2.04 -43.34 20.67
C GLY A 369 -2.30 -42.54 19.40
N SER A 370 -2.79 -43.21 18.36
CA SER A 370 -3.09 -42.56 17.08
C SER A 370 -4.33 -41.66 17.19
N TYR A 371 -4.33 -40.58 16.42
CA TYR A 371 -5.50 -39.71 16.22
C TYR A 371 -6.20 -40.09 14.91
N LEU A 372 -7.41 -40.62 15.03
CA LEU A 372 -8.18 -41.18 13.93
C LEU A 372 -9.00 -40.15 13.10
N PRO A 373 -9.58 -39.09 13.71
CA PRO A 373 -10.40 -38.16 12.93
C PRO A 373 -9.61 -37.46 11.83
N GLU A 374 -10.27 -37.21 10.71
CA GLU A 374 -9.69 -36.44 9.60
C GLU A 374 -9.54 -34.96 9.96
N VAL A 375 -8.69 -34.26 9.22
CA VAL A 375 -8.47 -32.82 9.40
C VAL A 375 -9.60 -32.04 8.74
N MET A 376 -10.23 -31.13 9.48
CA MET A 376 -11.30 -30.26 8.99
C MET A 376 -10.80 -29.30 7.90
N GLY A 377 -11.72 -28.88 7.03
CA GLY A 377 -11.48 -27.79 6.08
C GLY A 377 -11.21 -26.46 6.77
N ASP A 378 -10.77 -25.45 6.02
CA ASP A 378 -10.50 -24.11 6.55
C ASP A 378 -11.75 -23.23 6.54
N GLY A 379 -11.85 -22.25 7.44
CA GLY A 379 -12.99 -21.32 7.50
C GLY A 379 -14.13 -21.78 8.40
N LEU A 380 -15.02 -20.84 8.72
CA LEU A 380 -16.06 -21.01 9.73
C LEU A 380 -17.04 -22.12 9.38
N ALA A 381 -17.54 -22.13 8.15
CA ALA A 381 -18.54 -23.11 7.69
C ALA A 381 -18.05 -24.57 7.77
N ASN A 382 -16.73 -24.79 7.63
CA ASN A 382 -16.14 -26.12 7.66
C ASN A 382 -15.94 -26.68 9.07
N GLN A 383 -16.25 -25.90 10.12
CA GLN A 383 -16.10 -26.35 11.51
C GLN A 383 -17.37 -26.92 12.14
N ILE A 384 -18.49 -26.99 11.39
CA ILE A 384 -19.77 -27.50 11.92
C ILE A 384 -19.66 -28.91 12.51
N ASN A 385 -18.77 -29.75 11.94
CA ASN A 385 -18.53 -31.13 12.37
C ASN A 385 -17.14 -31.30 13.00
N ASN A 386 -16.50 -30.21 13.48
CA ASN A 386 -15.17 -30.31 14.08
C ASN A 386 -15.24 -31.16 15.37
N PRO A 387 -14.47 -32.27 15.47
CA PRO A 387 -14.56 -33.17 16.61
C PRO A 387 -13.96 -32.59 17.91
N GLU A 388 -13.16 -31.54 17.82
CA GLU A 388 -12.38 -31.03 18.94
C GLU A 388 -12.85 -29.67 19.49
N VAL A 389 -13.57 -28.89 18.68
CA VAL A 389 -14.08 -27.57 19.05
C VAL A 389 -15.51 -27.44 18.56
N GLU A 390 -16.43 -27.18 19.47
CA GLU A 390 -17.81 -26.81 19.11
C GLU A 390 -17.81 -25.35 18.61
N VAL A 391 -18.21 -25.14 17.36
CA VAL A 391 -18.18 -23.83 16.70
C VAL A 391 -19.57 -23.46 16.20
N ASP A 392 -20.14 -22.37 16.72
CA ASP A 392 -21.39 -21.80 16.22
C ASP A 392 -21.15 -21.04 14.91
N ILE A 393 -21.35 -21.73 13.79
CA ILE A 393 -21.14 -21.16 12.45
C ILE A 393 -22.09 -20.02 12.10
N THR A 394 -23.18 -19.84 12.86
CA THR A 394 -24.18 -18.79 12.63
C THR A 394 -23.79 -17.44 13.22
N LYS A 395 -22.74 -17.41 14.06
CA LYS A 395 -22.25 -16.21 14.75
C LYS A 395 -20.82 -15.86 14.33
N PRO A 396 -20.62 -15.32 13.12
CA PRO A 396 -19.29 -14.87 12.71
C PRO A 396 -18.82 -13.68 13.55
N ASP A 397 -17.51 -13.58 13.74
CA ASP A 397 -16.91 -12.44 14.45
C ASP A 397 -17.05 -11.15 13.61
N MET A 398 -17.61 -10.10 14.22
CA MET A 398 -17.88 -8.85 13.51
C MET A 398 -16.62 -8.05 13.20
N THR A 399 -15.56 -8.15 14.01
CA THR A 399 -14.26 -7.52 13.74
C THR A 399 -13.62 -8.14 12.51
N ILE A 400 -13.71 -9.46 12.38
CA ILE A 400 -13.26 -10.22 11.21
C ILE A 400 -14.02 -9.79 9.96
N ARG A 401 -15.36 -9.72 10.02
CA ARG A 401 -16.19 -9.27 8.89
C ARG A 401 -15.87 -7.83 8.47
N GLN A 402 -15.61 -6.94 9.43
CA GLN A 402 -15.15 -5.58 9.15
C GLN A 402 -13.80 -5.57 8.43
N GLN A 403 -12.84 -6.42 8.84
CA GLN A 403 -11.54 -6.50 8.18
C GLN A 403 -11.64 -7.10 6.77
N ILE A 404 -12.52 -8.08 6.55
CA ILE A 404 -12.85 -8.59 5.20
C ILE A 404 -13.34 -7.43 4.31
N MET A 405 -14.19 -6.54 4.84
CA MET A 405 -14.64 -5.37 4.09
C MET A 405 -13.49 -4.39 3.78
N GLN A 406 -12.57 -4.16 4.73
CA GLN A 406 -11.39 -3.31 4.48
C GLN A 406 -10.50 -3.88 3.37
N LEU A 407 -10.30 -5.20 3.36
CA LEU A 407 -9.59 -5.88 2.27
C LEU A 407 -10.30 -5.66 0.93
N LYS A 408 -11.62 -5.84 0.85
CA LYS A 408 -12.41 -5.59 -0.37
C LYS A 408 -12.26 -4.17 -0.89
N ILE A 409 -12.40 -3.18 -0.02
CA ILE A 409 -12.27 -1.76 -0.40
C ILE A 409 -10.88 -1.50 -1.00
N MET A 410 -9.83 -1.99 -0.34
CA MET A 410 -8.46 -1.78 -0.80
C MET A 410 -8.16 -2.54 -2.10
N THR A 411 -8.63 -3.78 -2.24
CA THR A 411 -8.53 -4.57 -3.47
C THR A 411 -9.20 -3.85 -4.64
N ASN A 412 -10.41 -3.29 -4.44
CA ASN A 412 -11.08 -2.50 -5.47
C ASN A 412 -10.30 -1.23 -5.83
N ARG A 413 -9.75 -0.52 -4.84
CA ARG A 413 -8.87 0.64 -5.07
C ARG A 413 -7.63 0.27 -5.89
N LEU A 414 -6.97 -0.83 -5.55
CA LEU A 414 -5.81 -1.33 -6.31
C LEU A 414 -6.21 -1.75 -7.73
N GLY A 415 -7.36 -2.39 -7.90
CA GLY A 415 -7.90 -2.74 -9.22
C GLY A 415 -8.10 -1.50 -10.10
N ASN A 416 -8.71 -0.45 -9.54
CA ASN A 416 -8.89 0.83 -10.22
C ASN A 416 -7.55 1.54 -10.50
N ALA A 417 -6.62 1.51 -9.55
CA ALA A 417 -5.26 2.01 -9.74
C ALA A 417 -4.52 1.26 -10.85
N ASN A 418 -4.80 -0.03 -11.04
CA ASN A 418 -4.19 -0.86 -12.08
C ASN A 418 -4.71 -0.55 -13.48
N ILE A 419 -5.94 -0.02 -13.63
CA ILE A 419 -6.47 0.50 -14.90
C ILE A 419 -6.26 2.02 -15.07
N GLY A 420 -5.92 2.73 -13.99
CA GLY A 420 -5.50 4.13 -14.02
C GLY A 420 -6.62 5.12 -13.66
N ASN A 421 -7.61 4.66 -12.91
CA ASN A 421 -8.73 5.46 -12.42
C ASN A 421 -8.55 5.79 -10.93
N ASP A 422 -8.74 7.05 -10.54
CA ASP A 422 -8.83 7.44 -9.12
C ASP A 422 -10.27 7.21 -8.65
N VAL A 423 -10.44 6.52 -7.52
CA VAL A 423 -11.76 6.25 -6.93
C VAL A 423 -12.03 7.16 -5.74
N ASP A 424 -10.99 7.78 -5.18
CA ASP A 424 -11.12 8.68 -4.04
C ASP A 424 -11.55 10.09 -4.48
N PHE A 425 -11.56 10.35 -5.79
CA PHE A 425 -12.09 11.55 -6.42
C PHE A 425 -13.13 11.13 -7.46
N GLN A 426 -14.41 11.11 -7.08
CA GLN A 426 -15.50 11.08 -8.05
C GLN A 426 -15.71 12.51 -8.52
N ASP A 427 -15.58 12.77 -9.82
CA ASP A 427 -16.05 14.03 -10.42
C ASP A 427 -17.52 14.20 -10.04
N THR A 428 -17.83 15.15 -9.15
CA THR A 428 -19.21 15.56 -8.84
C THR A 428 -19.78 16.46 -9.93
N SER A 429 -19.39 16.25 -11.17
CA SER A 429 -19.85 17.01 -12.34
C SER A 429 -20.46 16.06 -13.36
N GLU A 430 -21.71 15.67 -13.09
CA GLU A 430 -22.75 15.50 -14.10
C GLU A 430 -23.85 16.54 -13.88
#